data_AF-A0A317VMU6-F1
#
_entry.id   AF-A0A317VMU6-F1
#
_cell.length_a   1.000
_cell.length_b   1.000
_cell.length_c   1.000
_cell.angle_alpha   90.00
_cell.angle_beta   90.00
_cell.angle_gamma   90.00
#
_symmetry.space_group_name_H-M   'P 1'
#
loop_
_entity.id
_entity.type
_entity.pdbx_description
1 polymer ?
#
loop_
_entity_poly.entity_id
_entity_poly.type
_entity_poly.pdbx_seq_one_letter_code
_entity_poly.pdbx_strand_id
1 'polypeptide(L)'
;MVEDLKHHNLRVPTSDTHGVLQQTGTTRNFVFMSRVPGQPLDSIWKTLSPYQKALVREQLNVTFSELRLPSFTSSDEPGALYGGGTPRWCKDTRRETRVADTPISNET
;
A
#
# COMPACT_ATOMS: atom_id res chain seq x y z
N MET A 1 -4.90 -8.07 -1.89
CA MET A 1 -3.90 -6.98 -1.73
C MET A 1 -2.46 -7.46 -1.88
N VAL A 2 -1.90 -8.28 -0.98
CA VAL A 2 -0.50 -8.75 -1.11
C VAL A 2 -0.33 -9.70 -2.30
N GLU A 3 -1.31 -10.57 -2.55
CA GLU A 3 -1.25 -11.44 -3.72
C GLU A 3 -1.45 -10.67 -5.03
N ASP A 4 -2.27 -9.62 -5.06
CA ASP A 4 -2.43 -8.77 -6.25
C ASP A 4 -1.12 -8.04 -6.62
N LEU A 5 -0.34 -7.64 -5.60
CA LEU A 5 0.99 -7.05 -5.78
C LEU A 5 1.99 -8.03 -6.43
N LYS A 6 1.91 -9.33 -6.11
CA LYS A 6 2.76 -10.35 -6.75
C LYS A 6 2.38 -10.56 -8.22
N HIS A 7 1.09 -10.56 -8.54
CA HIS A 7 0.61 -10.71 -9.91
C HIS A 7 1.01 -9.52 -10.81
N HIS A 8 1.23 -8.35 -10.22
CA HIS A 8 1.64 -7.14 -10.95
C HIS A 8 3.14 -7.04 -11.27
N ASN A 9 3.93 -8.10 -11.03
CA ASN A 9 5.37 -8.17 -11.39
C ASN A 9 6.16 -6.90 -10.99
N LEU A 10 5.89 -6.38 -9.80
CA LEU A 10 6.63 -5.24 -9.27
C LEU A 10 8.10 -5.63 -9.14
N ARG A 11 9.01 -4.81 -9.65
CA ARG A 11 10.47 -5.03 -9.59
C ARG A 11 11.03 -4.98 -8.16
N VAL A 12 10.16 -4.72 -7.18
CA VAL A 12 10.48 -4.58 -5.77
C VAL A 12 10.49 -5.97 -5.12
N PRO A 13 11.56 -6.34 -4.39
CA PRO A 13 11.56 -7.58 -3.64
C PRO A 13 10.49 -7.52 -2.54
N THR A 14 9.57 -8.48 -2.56
CA THR A 14 8.50 -8.64 -1.58
C THR A 14 8.78 -9.83 -0.68
N SER A 15 8.32 -9.75 0.56
CA SER A 15 8.35 -10.86 1.50
C SER A 15 7.12 -11.74 1.35
N ASP A 16 7.29 -13.03 1.58
CA ASP A 16 6.23 -14.03 1.54
C ASP A 16 5.67 -14.26 2.93
N THR A 17 4.37 -14.14 3.10
CA THR A 17 3.71 -14.49 4.36
C THR A 17 3.52 -16.00 4.44
N HIS A 18 4.04 -16.63 5.49
CA HIS A 18 3.92 -18.06 5.74
C HIS A 18 2.80 -18.41 6.73
N GLY A 19 2.40 -17.45 7.57
CA GLY A 19 1.33 -17.67 8.52
C GLY A 19 1.07 -16.47 9.42
N VAL A 20 -0.08 -16.50 10.09
CA VAL A 20 -0.48 -15.51 11.08
C VAL A 20 -0.94 -16.24 12.33
N LEU A 21 -0.42 -15.83 13.48
CA LEU A 21 -0.85 -16.32 14.79
C LEU A 21 -1.51 -15.17 15.56
N GLN A 22 -2.78 -15.34 15.91
CA GLN A 22 -3.48 -14.43 16.80
C GLN A 22 -3.49 -15.02 18.21
N GLN A 23 -2.95 -14.27 19.17
CA GLN A 23 -2.90 -14.73 20.56
C GLN A 23 -4.27 -14.51 21.24
N THR A 24 -4.95 -15.62 21.57
CA THR A 24 -6.27 -15.61 22.21
C THR A 24 -6.28 -14.80 23.50
N GLY A 25 -7.32 -13.99 23.69
CA GLY A 25 -7.45 -13.12 24.86
C GLY A 25 -6.59 -11.85 24.81
N THR A 26 -5.89 -11.59 23.69
CA THR A 26 -5.12 -10.36 23.48
C THR A 26 -5.38 -9.77 22.10
N THR A 27 -4.92 -8.54 21.88
CA THR A 27 -4.93 -7.88 20.56
C THR A 27 -3.65 -8.15 19.77
N ARG A 28 -2.78 -9.06 20.22
CA ARG A 28 -1.49 -9.33 19.58
C ARG A 28 -1.66 -10.28 18.40
N ASN A 29 -1.13 -9.84 17.26
CA ASN A 29 -1.04 -10.63 16.04
C ASN A 29 0.43 -10.76 15.65
N PHE A 30 0.84 -11.97 15.31
CA PHE A 30 2.18 -12.27 14.82
C PHE A 30 2.07 -12.69 13.37
N VAL A 31 2.87 -12.09 12.51
CA VAL A 31 2.94 -12.42 11.09
C VAL A 31 4.31 -13.02 10.82
N PHE A 32 4.34 -14.26 10.33
CA PHE A 32 5.56 -14.97 9.98
C PHE A 32 5.80 -14.79 8.49
N MET A 33 6.94 -14.20 8.13
CA MET A 33 7.24 -13.83 6.76
C MET A 33 8.68 -14.18 6.37
N SER A 34 8.94 -14.39 5.09
CA SER A 34 10.29 -14.55 4.56
C SER A 34 11.09 -13.26 4.71
N ARG A 35 12.40 -13.38 4.96
CA ARG A 35 13.30 -12.24 5.09
C ARG A 35 13.82 -11.84 3.71
N VAL A 36 13.50 -10.63 3.27
CA VAL A 36 14.18 -10.01 2.14
C VAL A 36 15.58 -9.55 2.60
N PRO A 37 16.67 -10.02 1.99
CA PRO A 37 18.01 -9.61 2.36
C PRO A 37 18.26 -8.15 1.98
N GLY A 38 18.92 -7.40 2.86
CA GLY A 38 19.27 -6.01 2.61
C GLY A 38 19.68 -5.27 3.87
N GLN A 39 20.10 -4.03 3.69
CA GLN A 39 20.43 -3.11 4.78
C GLN A 39 19.41 -1.97 4.82
N PRO A 40 18.88 -1.60 6.01
CA PRO A 40 17.95 -0.49 6.14
C PRO A 40 18.54 0.81 5.59
N LEU A 41 17.77 1.53 4.77
CA LEU A 41 18.25 2.72 4.09
C LEU A 41 18.70 3.81 5.07
N ASP A 42 18.00 3.98 6.19
CA ASP A 42 18.33 4.91 7.27
C ASP A 42 19.72 4.66 7.87
N SER A 43 20.11 3.38 7.96
CA SER A 43 21.43 3.01 8.51
C SER A 43 22.60 3.41 7.60
N ILE A 44 22.38 3.42 6.28
CA ILE A 44 23.42 3.80 5.29
C ILE A 44 23.26 5.21 4.76
N TRP A 45 22.12 5.89 4.99
CA TRP A 45 21.81 7.17 4.34
C TRP A 45 22.88 8.24 4.57
N LYS A 46 23.49 8.26 5.75
CA LYS A 46 24.54 9.20 6.11
C LYS A 46 25.86 8.96 5.37
N THR A 47 26.13 7.72 4.95
CA THR A 47 27.37 7.35 4.25
C THR A 47 27.26 7.50 2.72
N LEU A 48 26.05 7.67 2.19
CA LEU A 48 25.82 7.85 0.75
C LEU A 48 26.24 9.24 0.26
N SER A 49 26.89 9.27 -0.90
CA SER A 49 27.22 10.51 -1.60
C SER A 49 25.96 11.20 -2.14
N PRO A 50 26.01 12.51 -2.45
CA PRO A 50 24.88 13.22 -3.07
C PRO A 50 24.38 12.56 -4.35
N TYR A 51 25.29 12.04 -5.18
CA TYR A 51 24.96 11.31 -6.40
C TYR A 51 24.22 10.00 -6.11
N GLN A 52 24.69 9.22 -5.14
CA GLN A 52 24.02 7.97 -4.73
C GLN A 52 22.63 8.24 -4.15
N LYS A 53 22.47 9.32 -3.37
CA LYS A 53 21.17 9.75 -2.85
C LYS A 53 20.20 10.10 -3.97
N ALA A 54 20.68 10.79 -5.00
CA ALA A 54 19.86 11.09 -6.18
C ALA A 54 19.42 9.80 -6.90
N LEU A 55 20.33 8.83 -7.09
CA LEU A 55 19.98 7.54 -7.69
C LEU A 55 18.93 6.77 -6.86
N VAL A 56 19.09 6.72 -5.53
CA VAL A 56 18.10 6.07 -4.65
C VAL A 56 16.74 6.76 -4.75
N ARG A 57 16.71 8.10 -4.79
CA ARG A 57 15.48 8.87 -4.98
C ARG A 57 14.77 8.49 -6.29
N GLU A 58 15.48 8.43 -7.40
CA GLU A 58 14.88 8.06 -8.69
C GLU A 58 14.34 6.62 -8.66
N GLN A 59 15.08 5.67 -8.08
CA GLN A 59 14.60 4.29 -7.92
C GLN A 59 13.33 4.19 -7.08
N LEU A 60 13.25 4.94 -5.98
CA LEU A 60 12.07 5.00 -5.12
C LEU A 60 10.89 5.66 -5.84
N ASN A 61 11.13 6.72 -6.61
CA ASN A 61 10.08 7.38 -7.39
C ASN A 61 9.45 6.41 -8.39
N VAL A 62 10.26 5.67 -9.14
CA VAL A 62 9.78 4.64 -10.08
C VAL A 62 8.97 3.58 -9.32
N THR A 63 9.54 3.03 -8.24
CA THR A 63 8.88 2.04 -7.39
C THR A 63 7.52 2.50 -6.88
N PHE A 64 7.44 3.71 -6.32
CA PHE A 64 6.19 4.25 -5.80
C PHE A 64 5.18 4.57 -6.90
N SER A 65 5.65 4.94 -8.09
CA SER A 65 4.78 5.14 -9.24
C SER A 65 4.17 3.81 -9.68
N GLU A 66 4.99 2.76 -9.78
CA GLU A 66 4.54 1.39 -10.05
C GLU A 66 3.59 0.85 -8.98
N LEU A 67 3.85 1.10 -7.70
CA LEU A 67 2.95 0.66 -6.61
C LEU A 67 1.59 1.38 -6.61
N ARG A 68 1.52 2.59 -7.19
CA ARG A 68 0.28 3.37 -7.31
C ARG A 68 -0.49 3.08 -8.61
N LEU A 69 0.16 2.44 -9.59
CA LEU A 69 -0.41 2.09 -10.89
C LEU A 69 -1.50 1.00 -10.85
N PRO A 70 -1.43 -0.06 -10.01
CA PRO A 70 -2.53 -1.01 -9.89
C PRO A 70 -3.81 -0.28 -9.50
N SER A 71 -4.77 -0.21 -10.42
CA SER A 71 -6.18 -0.16 -10.06
C SER A 71 -6.51 -1.51 -9.43
N PHE A 72 -6.22 -1.65 -8.14
CA PHE A 72 -6.66 -2.81 -7.37
C PHE A 72 -8.18 -2.89 -7.52
N THR A 73 -8.65 -3.78 -8.38
CA THR A 73 -10.07 -4.11 -8.52
C THR A 73 -10.48 -4.76 -7.21
N SER A 74 -11.09 -4.00 -6.31
CA SER A 74 -11.54 -4.55 -5.04
C SER A 74 -12.82 -5.33 -5.30
N SER A 75 -12.77 -6.65 -5.14
CA SER A 75 -13.92 -7.58 -5.20
C SER A 75 -14.68 -7.64 -6.54
N ASP A 76 -15.56 -8.62 -6.67
CA ASP A 76 -16.33 -9.04 -7.87
C ASP A 76 -17.17 -7.95 -8.59
N GLU A 77 -17.08 -6.68 -8.17
CA GLU A 77 -17.85 -5.58 -8.75
C GLU A 77 -16.97 -4.66 -9.62
N PRO A 78 -17.24 -4.55 -10.94
CA PRO A 78 -16.48 -3.69 -11.83
C PRO A 78 -16.57 -2.22 -11.38
N GLY A 79 -15.43 -1.64 -10.99
CA GLY A 79 -15.28 -0.22 -10.64
C GLY A 79 -15.11 0.09 -9.14
N ALA A 80 -15.13 -0.93 -8.27
CA ALA A 80 -14.80 -0.74 -6.87
C ALA A 80 -13.29 -0.52 -6.69
N LEU A 81 -12.93 0.70 -6.26
CA LEU A 81 -11.58 1.11 -5.89
C LEU A 81 -11.48 1.16 -4.36
N TYR A 82 -10.34 0.76 -3.81
CA TYR A 82 -10.10 0.88 -2.38
C TYR A 82 -10.30 2.32 -1.89
N GLY A 83 -11.08 2.47 -0.81
CA GLY A 83 -11.26 3.74 -0.11
C GLY A 83 -12.37 4.66 -0.65
N GLY A 84 -13.04 4.29 -1.74
CA GLY A 84 -14.24 4.98 -2.22
C GLY A 84 -15.25 3.94 -2.66
N GLY A 85 -16.32 3.75 -1.89
CA GLY A 85 -17.39 2.80 -2.23
C GLY A 85 -17.98 3.05 -3.63
N THR A 86 -18.85 2.16 -4.08
CA THR A 86 -19.55 2.29 -5.36
C THR A 86 -21.04 2.52 -5.07
N PRO A 87 -21.60 3.73 -5.26
CA PRO A 87 -20.96 4.96 -5.76
C PRO A 87 -20.09 5.66 -4.69
N ARG A 88 -19.15 6.49 -5.12
CA ARG A 88 -18.19 7.17 -4.22
C ARG A 88 -18.91 8.17 -3.32
N TRP A 89 -19.06 7.85 -2.05
CA TRP A 89 -19.58 8.78 -1.05
C TRP A 89 -18.49 9.28 -0.10
N CYS A 90 -18.52 10.59 0.19
CA CYS A 90 -17.71 11.16 1.25
C CYS A 90 -18.39 10.86 2.59
N LYS A 91 -17.68 10.21 3.50
CA LYS A 91 -18.13 10.01 4.88
C LYS A 91 -17.08 10.59 5.84
N ASP A 92 -17.40 11.70 6.51
CA ASP A 92 -16.59 12.20 7.63
C ASP A 92 -17.14 11.60 8.93
N THR A 93 -16.27 11.00 9.75
CA THR A 93 -16.64 10.40 11.05
C THR A 93 -15.83 10.98 12.21
N ARG A 94 -15.08 12.08 12.03
CA ARG A 94 -14.13 12.59 13.03
C ARG A 94 -14.78 13.21 14.26
N ARG A 95 -15.97 13.80 14.11
CA ARG A 95 -16.76 14.41 15.22
C ARG A 95 -18.22 13.98 15.19
N GLU A 96 -18.78 13.91 13.99
CA GLU A 96 -20.15 13.51 13.70
C GLU A 96 -20.13 12.77 12.38
N THR A 97 -21.02 11.79 12.21
CA THR A 97 -21.11 11.08 10.93
C THR A 97 -21.85 11.95 9.92
N ARG A 98 -21.12 12.46 8.94
CA ARG A 98 -21.68 13.22 7.81
C ARG A 98 -21.43 12.45 6.52
N VAL A 99 -22.49 12.20 5.78
CA VAL A 99 -22.44 11.51 4.48
C VAL A 99 -22.88 12.51 3.42
N ALA A 100 -22.16 12.59 2.31
CA ALA A 100 -22.57 13.41 1.17
C ALA A 100 -23.87 12.87 0.55
N ASP A 101 -24.81 13.77 0.24
CA ASP A 101 -26.09 13.40 -0.39
C ASP A 101 -25.93 12.94 -1.85
N THR A 102 -24.86 13.39 -2.51
CA THR A 102 -24.55 13.05 -3.89
C THR A 102 -23.20 12.33 -4.02
N PRO A 103 -23.04 11.44 -5.01
CA PRO A 103 -21.74 10.85 -5.32
C PRO A 103 -20.70 11.89 -5.72
N ILE A 104 -19.44 11.65 -5.34
CA ILE A 104 -18.32 12.43 -5.87
C ILE A 104 -18.07 12.00 -7.31
N SER A 105 -18.22 12.92 -8.25
CA SER A 105 -17.78 12.80 -9.65
C SER A 105 -16.58 13.70 -9.91
N ASN A 106 -15.72 13.31 -10.86
CA ASN A 106 -14.71 14.23 -11.39
C ASN A 106 -15.40 15.33 -12.20
N GLU A 107 -14.84 16.54 -12.20
CA GLU A 107 -15.30 17.63 -13.07
C GLU A 107 -15.12 17.22 -14.55
N THR A 108 -16.15 17.46 -15.35
CA THR A 108 -16.17 17.23 -16.81
C THR A 108 -15.54 18.37 -17.59
#